data_AF-A0A350W1S8-F1
#
_entry.id   AF-A0A350W1S8-F1
#
_cell.length_a   1.000
_cell.length_b   1.000
_cell.length_c   1.000
_cell.angle_alpha   90.00
_cell.angle_beta   90.00
_cell.angle_gamma   90.00
#
_symmetry.space_group_name_H-M   'P 1'
#
loop_
_entity.id
_entity.type
_entity.pdbx_description
1 polymer ?
#
loop_
_entity_poly.entity_id
_entity_poly.type
_entity_poly.pdbx_seq_one_letter_code
_entity_poly.pdbx_strand_id
1 'polypeptide(L)'
;MENELFGQKLKIVNLGLKSFAESVKSLGADVVQVDFTPPAGGNTELIKALSKLNTEEVDKANKIAFEKMTNAQPVLVDILQAKDAIKGMTKETILHAGPPISWNKMCGPVRGAVIGALIYEGLAKDEKEAETVAASGKIKFAPCHHYGAVGPMAGIISASMYVFVVKNETDGNQAYSTLNEGLGKVLRFGANSPDVIERLKWMETVLAPALAKAIKISGGINIKSLTAQALMMGDECHNRNVAATGLFLKEIFPNLLKTDLDKNIISEVVKFISGNPHFFLNLSMAACKSATDTVNGLKNSTVVSAIARNGTELGIRVAGLGEKWLTAPAGNPKGLYFAGFSGKDANPDLGDSTISETAGIGANAMAAAPAIVKFVGGSPQDALNATRKMYKITVGKHTGYQIPQLDFAGSPVCFDIRKIVETQITPIINTGIAHKKPGIGQVGAGILDAPLKCFEDALLEMAKN
;
A
#
# COMPACT_ATOMS: atom_id res chain seq x y z
N MET A 1 58.55 23.80 -0.41
CA MET A 1 57.28 24.23 -1.01
C MET A 1 56.40 24.68 0.13
N GLU A 2 56.23 26.00 0.29
CA GLU A 2 55.26 26.54 1.24
C GLU A 2 53.84 26.20 0.77
N ASN A 3 52.97 25.85 1.71
CA ASN A 3 51.61 25.46 1.40
C ASN A 3 50.77 26.70 1.06
N GLU A 4 50.58 26.97 -0.23
CA GLU A 4 49.82 28.14 -0.75
C GLU A 4 48.33 28.13 -0.36
N LEU A 5 47.83 27.04 0.25
CA LEU A 5 46.43 26.87 0.64
C LEU A 5 45.91 28.01 1.52
N PHE A 6 46.71 28.51 2.46
CA PHE A 6 46.31 29.58 3.37
C PHE A 6 46.59 30.99 2.83
N GLY A 7 47.21 31.12 1.65
CA GLY A 7 47.46 32.38 0.96
C GLY A 7 46.35 32.79 -0.02
N GLN A 8 45.33 31.95 -0.21
CA GLN A 8 44.23 32.15 -1.16
C GLN A 8 42.86 32.16 -0.47
N LYS A 9 41.84 32.67 -1.17
CA LYS A 9 40.46 32.67 -0.68
C LYS A 9 39.96 31.23 -0.49
N LEU A 10 39.70 30.85 0.76
CA LEU A 10 39.24 29.51 1.11
C LEU A 10 37.79 29.25 0.66
N LYS A 11 37.56 28.07 0.08
CA LYS A 11 36.23 27.51 -0.19
C LYS A 11 36.00 26.37 0.79
N ILE A 12 35.01 26.52 1.67
CA ILE A 12 34.83 25.65 2.84
C ILE A 12 33.53 24.85 2.69
N VAL A 13 33.61 23.55 2.99
CA VAL A 13 32.45 22.67 3.12
C VAL A 13 32.31 22.34 4.59
N ASN A 14 31.27 22.86 5.25
CA ASN A 14 31.03 22.62 6.67
C ASN A 14 30.16 21.37 6.86
N LEU A 15 30.65 20.41 7.64
CA LEU A 15 29.87 19.30 8.19
C LEU A 15 29.70 19.50 9.69
N GLY A 16 28.46 19.45 10.19
CA GLY A 16 28.15 19.63 11.61
C GLY A 16 27.34 20.91 11.87
N LEU A 17 27.63 21.59 12.99
CA LEU A 17 26.84 22.73 13.45
C LEU A 17 26.84 23.88 12.44
N LYS A 18 25.63 24.36 12.11
CA LYS A 18 25.42 25.48 11.18
C LYS A 18 26.11 26.77 11.63
N SER A 19 26.29 26.95 12.94
CA SER A 19 26.99 28.11 13.51
C SER A 19 28.42 28.27 12.99
N PHE A 20 29.13 27.18 12.67
CA PHE A 20 30.46 27.26 12.07
C PHE A 20 30.43 27.79 10.64
N ALA A 21 29.47 27.36 9.82
CA ALA A 21 29.26 27.94 8.51
C ALA A 21 28.89 29.44 8.60
N GLU A 22 28.08 29.82 9.58
CA GLU A 22 27.72 31.22 9.81
C GLU A 22 28.93 32.08 10.23
N SER A 23 29.80 31.58 11.12
CA SER A 23 31.04 32.25 11.50
C SER A 23 32.03 32.37 10.34
N VAL A 24 32.20 31.32 9.54
CA VAL A 24 33.08 31.36 8.37
C VAL A 24 32.56 32.36 7.32
N LYS A 25 31.24 32.41 7.13
CA LYS A 25 30.59 33.34 6.21
C LYS A 25 30.73 34.80 6.68
N SER A 26 30.64 35.07 7.99
CA SER A 26 30.81 36.43 8.52
C SER A 26 32.24 36.96 8.37
N LEU A 27 33.22 36.06 8.27
CA LEU A 27 34.63 36.39 7.98
C LEU A 27 34.93 36.54 6.47
N GLY A 28 33.92 36.48 5.59
CA GLY A 28 34.07 36.74 4.16
C GLY A 28 34.55 35.56 3.31
N ALA A 29 34.61 34.35 3.88
CA ALA A 29 34.96 33.14 3.13
C ALA A 29 33.73 32.50 2.46
N ASP A 30 33.97 31.80 1.34
CA ASP A 30 32.91 31.07 0.63
C ASP A 30 32.66 29.74 1.35
N VAL A 31 31.46 29.54 1.90
CA VAL A 31 31.13 28.33 2.66
C VAL A 31 29.78 27.72 2.26
N VAL A 32 29.76 26.40 2.13
CA VAL A 32 28.55 25.60 1.93
C VAL A 32 28.32 24.76 3.19
N GLN A 33 27.15 24.92 3.81
CA GLN A 33 26.68 24.03 4.87
C GLN A 33 26.17 22.74 4.24
N VAL A 34 26.72 21.60 4.67
CA VAL A 34 26.15 20.29 4.37
C VAL A 34 25.10 19.97 5.42
N ASP A 35 23.89 19.64 4.97
CA ASP A 35 22.86 19.07 5.84
C ASP A 35 23.23 17.61 6.16
N PHE A 36 23.99 17.43 7.23
CA PHE A 36 24.55 16.13 7.65
C PHE A 36 23.87 15.66 8.93
N THR A 37 23.46 14.40 8.94
CA THR A 37 23.00 13.68 10.14
C THR A 37 23.84 12.40 10.27
N PRO A 38 24.32 12.04 11.47
CA PRO A 38 25.01 10.76 11.66
C PRO A 38 24.09 9.58 11.31
N PRO A 39 24.64 8.46 10.82
CA PRO A 39 23.87 7.24 10.56
C PRO A 39 22.98 6.87 11.75
N ALA A 40 21.74 6.45 11.47
CA ALA A 40 20.77 6.08 12.49
C ALA A 40 20.52 7.16 13.56
N GLY A 41 20.65 8.44 13.18
CA GLY A 41 20.49 9.57 14.10
C GLY A 41 21.53 9.60 15.23
N GLY A 42 22.64 8.85 15.10
CA GLY A 42 23.67 8.75 16.14
C GLY A 42 23.37 7.70 17.23
N ASN A 43 22.32 6.89 17.07
CA ASN A 43 22.02 5.82 18.02
C ASN A 43 23.04 4.68 17.90
N THR A 44 23.87 4.53 18.94
CA THR A 44 24.98 3.55 18.95
C THR A 44 24.54 2.09 18.83
N GLU A 45 23.34 1.74 19.30
CA GLU A 45 22.81 0.37 19.19
C GLU A 45 22.43 0.08 17.73
N LEU A 46 21.72 1.01 17.09
CA LEU A 46 21.35 0.89 15.67
C LEU A 46 22.58 0.90 14.76
N ILE A 47 23.60 1.70 15.06
CA ILE A 47 24.86 1.72 14.29
C ILE A 47 25.58 0.36 14.38
N LYS A 48 25.57 -0.30 15.55
CA LYS A 48 26.12 -1.65 15.70
C LYS A 48 25.33 -2.68 14.89
N ALA A 49 23.99 -2.59 14.93
CA ALA A 49 23.12 -3.46 14.14
C ALA A 49 23.32 -3.26 12.63
N LEU A 50 23.43 -2.01 12.15
CA LEU A 50 23.78 -1.68 10.77
C LEU A 50 25.11 -2.30 10.38
N SER A 51 26.15 -2.14 11.23
CA SER A 51 27.47 -2.72 10.98
C SER A 51 27.43 -4.24 10.86
N LYS A 52 26.61 -4.93 11.68
CA LYS A 52 26.45 -6.40 11.61
C LYS A 52 25.75 -6.85 10.33
N LEU A 53 24.80 -6.05 9.81
CA LEU A 53 24.00 -6.37 8.62
C LEU A 53 24.58 -5.81 7.31
N ASN A 54 25.68 -5.06 7.38
CA ASN A 54 26.39 -4.54 6.21
C ASN A 54 27.37 -5.60 5.66
N THR A 55 26.83 -6.68 5.12
CA THR A 55 27.60 -7.80 4.58
C THR A 55 27.17 -8.15 3.16
N GLU A 56 28.05 -8.82 2.41
CA GLU A 56 27.75 -9.29 1.05
C GLU A 56 26.57 -10.28 1.02
N GLU A 57 26.37 -11.06 2.08
CA GLU A 57 25.26 -12.02 2.17
C GLU A 57 23.91 -11.32 2.17
N VAL A 58 23.79 -10.21 2.90
CA VAL A 58 22.58 -9.39 2.91
C VAL A 58 22.37 -8.74 1.55
N ASP A 59 23.43 -8.26 0.90
CA ASP A 59 23.33 -7.66 -0.43
C ASP A 59 22.90 -8.68 -1.50
N LYS A 60 23.44 -9.91 -1.44
CA LYS A 60 23.02 -11.03 -2.29
C LYS A 60 21.56 -11.40 -2.04
N ALA A 61 21.13 -11.49 -0.78
CA ALA A 61 19.74 -11.77 -0.43
C ALA A 61 18.78 -10.66 -0.92
N ASN A 62 19.16 -9.40 -0.75
CA ASN A 62 18.36 -8.25 -1.22
C ASN A 62 18.28 -8.20 -2.76
N LYS A 63 19.35 -8.59 -3.46
CA LYS A 63 19.34 -8.73 -4.92
C LYS A 63 18.35 -9.81 -5.37
N ILE A 64 18.34 -10.98 -4.71
CA ILE A 64 17.36 -12.04 -4.99
C ILE A 64 15.92 -11.54 -4.73
N ALA A 65 15.69 -10.83 -3.63
CA ALA A 65 14.39 -10.23 -3.34
C ALA A 65 13.95 -9.26 -4.45
N PHE A 66 14.87 -8.39 -4.89
CA PHE A 66 14.64 -7.46 -5.99
C PHE A 66 14.29 -8.17 -7.30
N GLU A 67 15.03 -9.22 -7.67
CA GLU A 67 14.77 -10.00 -8.88
C GLU A 67 13.40 -10.69 -8.81
N LYS A 68 13.05 -11.30 -7.68
CA LYS A 68 11.73 -11.95 -7.49
C LYS A 68 10.57 -10.97 -7.63
N MET A 69 10.63 -9.84 -6.91
CA MET A 69 9.55 -8.85 -6.93
C MET A 69 9.41 -8.19 -8.31
N THR A 70 10.51 -7.84 -8.97
CA THR A 70 10.47 -7.16 -10.27
C THR A 70 10.16 -8.09 -11.44
N ASN A 71 10.44 -9.39 -11.34
CA ASN A 71 10.14 -10.38 -12.38
C ASN A 71 8.76 -11.04 -12.23
N ALA A 72 8.04 -10.80 -11.12
CA ALA A 72 6.69 -11.32 -10.91
C ALA A 72 5.76 -10.98 -12.10
N GLN A 73 4.90 -11.93 -12.47
CA GLN A 73 3.91 -11.80 -13.56
C GLN A 73 2.50 -12.02 -12.99
N PRO A 74 1.92 -11.01 -12.30
CA PRO A 74 0.58 -11.09 -11.75
C PRO A 74 -0.48 -11.06 -12.86
N VAL A 75 -1.21 -12.16 -12.99
CA VAL A 75 -2.34 -12.36 -13.90
C VAL A 75 -3.61 -12.57 -13.09
N LEU A 76 -4.64 -11.78 -13.36
CA LEU A 76 -5.99 -12.04 -12.85
C LEU A 76 -6.55 -13.26 -13.57
N VAL A 77 -6.81 -14.34 -12.82
CA VAL A 77 -7.21 -15.63 -13.40
C VAL A 77 -8.66 -16.01 -13.08
N ASP A 78 -9.24 -15.49 -12.00
CA ASP A 78 -10.63 -15.75 -11.64
C ASP A 78 -11.18 -14.70 -10.66
N ILE A 79 -12.48 -14.77 -10.38
CA ILE A 79 -13.16 -14.09 -9.28
C ILE A 79 -14.02 -15.13 -8.56
N LEU A 80 -13.76 -15.34 -7.28
CA LEU A 80 -14.38 -16.40 -6.47
C LEU A 80 -14.85 -15.86 -5.12
N GLN A 81 -15.78 -16.55 -4.46
CA GLN A 81 -16.11 -16.24 -3.07
C GLN A 81 -14.89 -16.47 -2.18
N ALA A 82 -14.71 -15.64 -1.16
CA ALA A 82 -13.56 -15.69 -0.27
C ALA A 82 -13.40 -17.06 0.40
N LYS A 83 -14.51 -17.68 0.83
CA LYS A 83 -14.49 -19.03 1.42
C LYS A 83 -13.95 -20.13 0.48
N ASP A 84 -14.08 -19.93 -0.83
CA ASP A 84 -13.71 -20.93 -1.84
C ASP A 84 -12.29 -20.66 -2.39
N ALA A 85 -11.87 -19.39 -2.44
CA ALA A 85 -10.53 -19.00 -2.88
C ALA A 85 -9.48 -19.04 -1.77
N ILE A 86 -9.81 -18.53 -0.59
CA ILE A 86 -8.83 -18.27 0.47
C ILE A 86 -8.74 -19.47 1.41
N LYS A 87 -7.59 -20.15 1.39
CA LYS A 87 -7.33 -21.30 2.25
C LYS A 87 -7.50 -20.94 3.73
N GLY A 88 -8.33 -21.70 4.44
CA GLY A 88 -8.58 -21.53 5.87
C GLY A 88 -9.60 -20.45 6.22
N MET A 89 -10.28 -19.87 5.23
CA MET A 89 -11.43 -18.99 5.42
C MET A 89 -12.65 -19.82 5.86
N THR A 90 -13.37 -19.36 6.88
CA THR A 90 -14.60 -19.98 7.38
C THR A 90 -15.73 -18.95 7.43
N LYS A 91 -16.97 -19.39 7.66
CA LYS A 91 -18.12 -18.48 7.82
C LYS A 91 -17.95 -17.50 8.98
N GLU A 92 -17.24 -17.92 10.03
CA GLU A 92 -16.96 -17.15 11.23
C GLU A 92 -15.57 -16.47 11.20
N THR A 93 -14.90 -16.44 10.05
CA THR A 93 -13.64 -15.71 9.87
C THR A 93 -13.92 -14.39 9.16
N ILE A 94 -13.46 -13.29 9.75
CA ILE A 94 -13.45 -11.97 9.11
C ILE A 94 -12.01 -11.48 9.03
N LEU A 95 -11.53 -11.25 7.81
CA LEU A 95 -10.22 -10.67 7.60
C LEU A 95 -10.29 -9.13 7.74
N HIS A 96 -9.19 -8.50 8.11
CA HIS A 96 -9.06 -7.04 8.20
C HIS A 96 -7.70 -6.56 7.69
N ALA A 97 -7.59 -5.26 7.38
CA ALA A 97 -6.30 -4.66 7.03
C ALA A 97 -5.36 -4.52 8.23
N GLY A 98 -4.05 -4.42 7.97
CA GLY A 98 -3.01 -4.13 8.95
C GLY A 98 -2.58 -5.32 9.82
N PRO A 99 -1.70 -5.07 10.81
CA PRO A 99 -1.21 -6.11 11.73
C PRO A 99 -2.34 -6.65 12.64
N PRO A 100 -2.14 -7.80 13.31
CA PRO A 100 -3.14 -8.42 14.18
C PRO A 100 -3.72 -7.44 15.20
N ILE A 101 -5.05 -7.38 15.30
CA ILE A 101 -5.74 -6.50 16.24
C ILE A 101 -6.98 -7.17 16.81
N SER A 102 -7.24 -6.93 18.10
CA SER A 102 -8.45 -7.39 18.77
C SER A 102 -9.60 -6.42 18.55
N TRP A 103 -10.84 -6.92 18.60
CA TRP A 103 -12.08 -6.14 18.42
C TRP A 103 -12.10 -4.82 19.23
N ASN A 104 -11.71 -4.88 20.50
CA ASN A 104 -11.71 -3.72 21.41
C ASN A 104 -10.68 -2.64 21.04
N LYS A 105 -9.68 -2.95 20.21
CA LYS A 105 -8.65 -2.01 19.74
C LYS A 105 -8.91 -1.50 18.32
N MET A 106 -9.89 -2.07 17.60
CA MET A 106 -10.25 -1.62 16.26
C MET A 106 -10.80 -0.19 16.28
N CYS A 107 -10.37 0.61 15.32
CA CYS A 107 -10.87 1.98 15.17
C CYS A 107 -12.31 2.00 14.62
N GLY A 108 -12.95 3.18 14.64
CA GLY A 108 -14.35 3.35 14.23
C GLY A 108 -14.67 2.77 12.84
N PRO A 109 -13.95 3.15 11.77
CA PRO A 109 -14.16 2.59 10.43
C PRO A 109 -14.09 1.06 10.38
N VAL A 110 -13.10 0.45 11.04
CA VAL A 110 -12.95 -1.01 11.05
C VAL A 110 -14.12 -1.66 11.77
N ARG A 111 -14.55 -1.12 12.92
CA ARG A 111 -15.73 -1.63 13.65
C ARG A 111 -17.01 -1.51 12.83
N GLY A 112 -17.24 -0.38 12.18
CA GLY A 112 -18.38 -0.18 11.28
C GLY A 112 -18.40 -1.18 10.12
N ALA A 113 -17.23 -1.44 9.54
CA ALA A 113 -17.08 -2.39 8.43
C ALA A 113 -17.32 -3.85 8.88
N VAL A 114 -16.83 -4.25 10.05
CA VAL A 114 -17.13 -5.57 10.64
C VAL A 114 -18.61 -5.72 10.89
N ILE A 115 -19.27 -4.70 11.45
CA ILE A 115 -20.72 -4.70 11.68
C ILE A 115 -21.47 -4.92 10.35
N GLY A 116 -21.12 -4.15 9.31
CA GLY A 116 -21.74 -4.30 8.00
C GLY A 116 -21.50 -5.68 7.39
N ALA A 117 -20.30 -6.25 7.55
CA ALA A 117 -20.00 -7.59 7.07
C ALA A 117 -20.82 -8.68 7.81
N LEU A 118 -20.99 -8.57 9.13
CA LEU A 118 -21.82 -9.50 9.90
C LEU A 118 -23.28 -9.47 9.48
N ILE A 119 -23.82 -8.27 9.20
CA ILE A 119 -25.18 -8.10 8.67
C ILE A 119 -25.27 -8.69 7.26
N TYR A 120 -24.30 -8.40 6.40
CA TYR A 120 -24.23 -8.93 5.02
C TYR A 120 -24.18 -10.46 4.95
N GLU A 121 -23.47 -11.10 5.90
CA GLU A 121 -23.40 -12.57 6.03
C GLU A 121 -24.63 -13.18 6.70
N GLY A 122 -25.56 -12.37 7.22
CA GLY A 122 -26.73 -12.84 7.96
C GLY A 122 -26.39 -13.40 9.36
N LEU A 123 -25.22 -13.03 9.90
CA LEU A 123 -24.78 -13.42 11.25
C LEU A 123 -25.33 -12.49 12.35
N ALA A 124 -25.92 -11.37 11.95
CA ALA A 124 -26.63 -10.43 12.82
C ALA A 124 -27.73 -9.71 12.02
N LYS A 125 -28.84 -9.37 12.67
CA LYS A 125 -29.96 -8.67 12.03
C LYS A 125 -29.80 -7.14 11.99
N ASP A 126 -29.02 -6.60 12.92
CA ASP A 126 -28.85 -5.17 13.13
C ASP A 126 -27.48 -4.86 13.76
N GLU A 127 -27.14 -3.57 13.85
CA GLU A 127 -25.84 -3.12 14.38
C GLU A 127 -25.59 -3.57 15.82
N LYS A 128 -26.63 -3.60 16.66
CA LYS A 128 -26.50 -3.94 18.08
C LYS A 128 -26.21 -5.43 18.26
N GLU A 129 -26.89 -6.27 17.51
CA GLU A 129 -26.59 -7.71 17.48
C GLU A 129 -25.20 -7.96 16.89
N ALA A 130 -24.82 -7.25 15.82
CA ALA A 130 -23.51 -7.40 15.20
C ALA A 130 -22.37 -7.03 16.16
N GLU A 131 -22.50 -5.96 16.94
CA GLU A 131 -21.51 -5.62 17.98
C GLU A 131 -21.39 -6.71 19.05
N THR A 132 -22.52 -7.30 19.45
CA THR A 132 -22.56 -8.39 20.43
C THR A 132 -21.86 -9.63 19.88
N VAL A 133 -22.13 -9.98 18.62
CA VAL A 133 -21.50 -11.12 17.92
C VAL A 133 -20.00 -10.90 17.76
N ALA A 134 -19.58 -9.71 17.32
CA ALA A 134 -18.17 -9.35 17.18
C ALA A 134 -17.41 -9.43 18.51
N ALA A 135 -18.04 -9.03 19.61
CA ALA A 135 -17.46 -9.10 20.96
C ALA A 135 -17.52 -10.49 21.61
N SER A 136 -18.29 -11.44 21.06
CA SER A 136 -18.59 -12.72 21.71
C SER A 136 -17.44 -13.74 21.71
N GLY A 137 -16.38 -13.50 20.94
CA GLY A 137 -15.29 -14.46 20.71
C GLY A 137 -15.63 -15.56 19.70
N LYS A 138 -16.84 -15.58 19.13
CA LYS A 138 -17.23 -16.52 18.07
C LYS A 138 -16.63 -16.18 16.71
N ILE A 139 -16.34 -14.90 16.47
CA ILE A 139 -15.74 -14.41 15.22
C ILE A 139 -14.22 -14.41 15.35
N LYS A 140 -13.55 -15.06 14.40
CA LYS A 140 -12.10 -15.02 14.25
C LYS A 140 -11.72 -13.82 13.39
N PHE A 141 -11.05 -12.85 14.00
CA PHE A 141 -10.42 -11.74 13.28
C PHE A 141 -8.98 -12.09 12.91
N ALA A 142 -8.59 -11.83 11.67
CA ALA A 142 -7.21 -12.02 11.24
C ALA A 142 -6.78 -11.01 10.16
N PRO A 143 -5.49 -10.63 10.11
CA PRO A 143 -4.96 -9.84 9.00
C PRO A 143 -5.14 -10.50 7.64
N CYS A 144 -5.53 -9.73 6.63
CA CYS A 144 -5.55 -10.20 5.24
C CYS A 144 -4.18 -10.76 4.82
N HIS A 145 -3.10 -10.11 5.26
CA HIS A 145 -1.72 -10.51 4.95
C HIS A 145 -1.35 -11.94 5.40
N HIS A 146 -2.05 -12.51 6.38
CA HIS A 146 -1.86 -13.91 6.85
C HIS A 146 -2.51 -14.95 5.93
N TYR A 147 -3.35 -14.50 4.98
CA TYR A 147 -4.16 -15.32 4.11
C TYR A 147 -3.86 -15.10 2.62
N GLY A 148 -2.70 -14.49 2.32
CA GLY A 148 -2.37 -14.08 0.94
C GLY A 148 -3.29 -12.99 0.40
N ALA A 149 -4.05 -12.31 1.26
CA ALA A 149 -5.00 -11.29 0.86
C ALA A 149 -4.52 -9.88 1.23
N VAL A 150 -5.16 -8.88 0.63
CA VAL A 150 -5.03 -7.46 0.98
C VAL A 150 -6.37 -6.75 0.81
N GLY A 151 -6.70 -5.85 1.73
CA GLY A 151 -7.93 -5.08 1.72
C GLY A 151 -7.69 -3.56 1.79
N PRO A 152 -8.34 -2.74 0.94
CA PRO A 152 -8.23 -1.29 1.05
C PRO A 152 -8.97 -0.79 2.30
N MET A 153 -8.44 0.25 2.93
CA MET A 153 -9.04 0.93 4.09
C MET A 153 -9.31 0.00 5.28
N ALA A 154 -10.57 -0.23 5.70
CA ALA A 154 -10.84 -1.22 6.76
C ALA A 154 -10.42 -2.64 6.36
N GLY A 155 -10.37 -2.92 5.06
CA GLY A 155 -9.89 -4.17 4.49
C GLY A 155 -10.68 -5.40 4.92
N ILE A 156 -11.99 -5.23 5.16
CA ILE A 156 -12.85 -6.32 5.59
C ILE A 156 -13.10 -7.29 4.44
N ILE A 157 -12.85 -8.58 4.71
CA ILE A 157 -13.21 -9.69 3.82
C ILE A 157 -13.98 -10.72 4.66
N SER A 158 -15.22 -11.00 4.28
CA SER A 158 -16.04 -12.06 4.86
C SER A 158 -16.30 -13.19 3.86
N ALA A 159 -16.81 -14.33 4.34
CA ALA A 159 -16.85 -15.60 3.61
C ALA A 159 -17.55 -15.54 2.24
N SER A 160 -18.66 -14.79 2.13
CA SER A 160 -19.48 -14.71 0.92
C SER A 160 -19.06 -13.60 -0.04
N MET A 161 -18.21 -12.67 0.41
CA MET A 161 -17.65 -11.62 -0.46
C MET A 161 -16.81 -12.25 -1.56
N TYR A 162 -16.90 -11.69 -2.76
CA TYR A 162 -16.04 -12.09 -3.87
C TYR A 162 -14.70 -11.39 -3.82
N VAL A 163 -13.66 -12.13 -4.21
CA VAL A 163 -12.29 -11.65 -4.32
C VAL A 163 -11.76 -11.89 -5.73
N PHE A 164 -10.94 -10.95 -6.21
CA PHE A 164 -10.05 -11.19 -7.33
C PHE A 164 -9.04 -12.27 -6.96
N VAL A 165 -8.82 -13.22 -7.86
CA VAL A 165 -7.77 -14.25 -7.74
C VAL A 165 -6.65 -13.88 -8.70
N VAL A 166 -5.56 -13.33 -8.16
CA VAL A 166 -4.37 -12.96 -8.94
C VAL A 166 -3.30 -14.01 -8.73
N LYS A 167 -2.87 -14.67 -9.80
CA LYS A 167 -1.77 -15.62 -9.79
C LYS A 167 -0.50 -14.93 -10.28
N ASN A 168 0.58 -15.00 -9.51
CA ASN A 168 1.91 -14.70 -10.03
C ASN A 168 2.38 -15.92 -10.84
N GLU A 169 2.42 -15.82 -12.16
CA GLU A 169 2.81 -16.95 -13.01
C GLU A 169 4.28 -17.36 -12.85
N THR A 170 5.14 -16.44 -12.40
CA THR A 170 6.58 -16.69 -12.21
C THR A 170 6.86 -17.66 -11.07
N ASP A 171 6.21 -17.48 -9.90
CA ASP A 171 6.45 -18.31 -8.70
C ASP A 171 5.24 -19.19 -8.34
N GLY A 172 4.11 -19.05 -9.04
CA GLY A 172 2.90 -19.87 -8.88
C GLY A 172 2.01 -19.52 -7.69
N ASN A 173 2.42 -18.58 -6.82
CA ASN A 173 1.60 -18.14 -5.69
C ASN A 173 0.40 -17.29 -6.13
N GLN A 174 -0.62 -17.23 -5.28
CA GLN A 174 -1.83 -16.44 -5.50
C GLN A 174 -2.00 -15.39 -4.41
N ALA A 175 -2.66 -14.29 -4.79
CA ALA A 175 -3.08 -13.26 -3.87
C ALA A 175 -4.50 -12.77 -4.16
N TYR A 176 -5.13 -12.20 -3.14
CA TYR A 176 -6.55 -11.89 -3.15
C TYR A 176 -6.84 -10.46 -2.71
N SER A 177 -7.87 -9.86 -3.29
CA SER A 177 -8.48 -8.63 -2.77
C SER A 177 -9.95 -8.60 -3.14
N THR A 178 -10.80 -7.97 -2.31
CA THR A 178 -12.22 -7.79 -2.62
C THR A 178 -12.43 -6.97 -3.89
N LEU A 179 -13.65 -6.95 -4.42
CA LEU A 179 -14.00 -6.03 -5.50
C LEU A 179 -14.20 -4.61 -4.95
N ASN A 180 -13.93 -3.60 -5.76
CA ASN A 180 -14.10 -2.21 -5.35
C ASN A 180 -15.60 -1.83 -5.34
N GLU A 181 -16.09 -1.36 -4.20
CA GLU A 181 -17.51 -1.09 -3.95
C GLU A 181 -18.05 0.19 -4.61
N GLY A 182 -17.18 0.99 -5.24
CA GLY A 182 -17.53 2.31 -5.74
C GLY A 182 -17.06 3.47 -4.85
N LEU A 183 -17.63 4.64 -5.11
CA LEU A 183 -17.37 5.88 -4.39
C LEU A 183 -18.50 6.19 -3.39
N GLY A 184 -18.24 7.10 -2.45
CA GLY A 184 -19.22 7.54 -1.46
C GLY A 184 -19.25 6.66 -0.20
N LYS A 185 -20.46 6.35 0.30
CA LYS A 185 -20.65 5.49 1.46
C LYS A 185 -20.42 4.03 1.04
N VAL A 186 -19.34 3.43 1.54
CA VAL A 186 -18.92 2.07 1.24
C VAL A 186 -18.35 1.39 2.49
N LEU A 187 -18.43 0.06 2.52
CA LEU A 187 -18.03 -0.77 3.65
C LEU A 187 -16.57 -0.58 4.02
N ARG A 188 -15.66 -0.45 3.04
CA ARG A 188 -14.24 -0.22 3.30
C ARG A 188 -13.95 1.03 4.16
N PHE A 189 -14.84 2.02 4.20
CA PHE A 189 -14.71 3.18 5.11
C PHE A 189 -15.58 3.07 6.37
N GLY A 190 -16.18 1.91 6.62
CA GLY A 190 -17.01 1.63 7.78
C GLY A 190 -18.47 2.03 7.65
N ALA A 191 -18.96 2.30 6.43
CA ALA A 191 -20.38 2.50 6.19
C ALA A 191 -21.11 1.16 6.06
N ASN A 192 -22.28 1.05 6.68
CA ASN A 192 -23.02 -0.21 6.83
C ASN A 192 -24.53 -0.02 6.74
N SER A 193 -24.98 1.09 6.13
CA SER A 193 -26.40 1.37 5.89
C SER A 193 -27.01 0.37 4.89
N PRO A 194 -28.35 0.24 4.84
CA PRO A 194 -29.02 -0.72 3.96
C PRO A 194 -28.60 -0.61 2.49
N ASP A 195 -28.37 0.59 1.96
CA ASP A 195 -27.90 0.82 0.59
C ASP A 195 -26.48 0.29 0.33
N VAL A 196 -25.63 0.23 1.35
CA VAL A 196 -24.30 -0.39 1.27
C VAL A 196 -24.45 -1.91 1.18
N ILE A 197 -25.29 -2.50 2.05
CA ILE A 197 -25.51 -3.95 2.07
C ILE A 197 -26.18 -4.42 0.78
N GLU A 198 -27.16 -3.67 0.26
CA GLU A 198 -27.80 -3.92 -1.03
C GLU A 198 -26.79 -3.91 -2.18
N ARG A 199 -25.88 -2.92 -2.19
CA ARG A 199 -24.81 -2.87 -3.19
C ARG A 199 -23.87 -4.07 -3.09
N LEU A 200 -23.49 -4.49 -1.89
CA LEU A 200 -22.66 -5.69 -1.71
C LEU A 200 -23.39 -6.94 -2.23
N LYS A 201 -24.71 -7.05 -2.02
CA LYS A 201 -25.51 -8.15 -2.57
C LYS A 201 -25.64 -8.09 -4.09
N TRP A 202 -25.79 -6.90 -4.68
CA TRP A 202 -25.72 -6.74 -6.14
C TRP A 202 -24.34 -7.12 -6.68
N MET A 203 -23.25 -6.75 -5.98
CA MET A 203 -21.91 -7.16 -6.38
C MET A 203 -21.73 -8.68 -6.32
N GLU A 204 -22.26 -9.34 -5.29
CA GLU A 204 -22.25 -10.80 -5.12
C GLU A 204 -23.03 -11.54 -6.21
N THR A 205 -24.17 -11.00 -6.63
CA THR A 205 -25.14 -11.70 -7.50
C THR A 205 -25.03 -11.30 -8.97
N VAL A 206 -24.52 -10.11 -9.28
CA VAL A 206 -24.46 -9.56 -10.65
C VAL A 206 -23.02 -9.28 -11.06
N LEU A 207 -22.32 -8.37 -10.37
CA LEU A 207 -20.99 -7.89 -10.79
C LEU A 207 -19.95 -9.01 -10.85
N ALA A 208 -19.77 -9.72 -9.73
CA ALA A 208 -18.71 -10.69 -9.59
C ALA A 208 -18.91 -11.91 -10.51
N PRO A 209 -20.11 -12.52 -10.60
CA PRO A 209 -20.34 -13.62 -11.55
C PRO A 209 -20.16 -13.20 -13.01
N ALA A 210 -20.58 -11.99 -13.38
CA ALA A 210 -20.41 -11.49 -14.74
C ALA A 210 -18.93 -11.32 -15.12
N LEU A 211 -18.15 -10.71 -14.22
CA LEU A 211 -16.71 -10.55 -14.43
C LEU A 211 -15.97 -11.90 -14.39
N ALA A 212 -16.34 -12.82 -13.51
CA ALA A 212 -15.75 -14.16 -13.45
C ALA A 212 -15.88 -14.91 -14.78
N LYS A 213 -17.08 -14.87 -15.40
CA LYS A 213 -17.31 -15.45 -16.74
C LYS A 213 -16.42 -14.81 -17.79
N ALA A 214 -16.34 -13.48 -17.82
CA ALA A 214 -15.54 -12.76 -18.82
C ALA A 214 -14.03 -13.01 -18.66
N ILE A 215 -13.51 -13.10 -17.43
CA ILE A 215 -12.10 -13.41 -17.15
C ILE A 215 -11.74 -14.83 -17.62
N LYS A 216 -12.64 -15.81 -17.41
CA LYS A 216 -12.43 -17.17 -17.92
C LYS A 216 -12.33 -17.21 -19.43
N ILE A 217 -13.17 -16.43 -20.13
CA ILE A 217 -13.13 -16.30 -21.59
C ILE A 217 -11.84 -15.60 -22.06
N SER A 218 -11.33 -14.63 -21.30
CA SER A 218 -10.11 -13.89 -21.68
C SER A 218 -8.84 -14.74 -21.58
N GLY A 219 -8.88 -15.86 -20.84
CA GLY A 219 -7.68 -16.66 -20.54
C GLY A 219 -6.78 -16.03 -19.47
N GLY A 220 -7.30 -15.07 -18.71
CA GLY A 220 -6.57 -14.26 -17.74
C GLY A 220 -6.24 -12.86 -18.25
N ILE A 221 -5.90 -11.95 -17.33
CA ILE A 221 -5.55 -10.55 -17.65
C ILE A 221 -4.25 -10.17 -16.93
N ASN A 222 -3.23 -9.76 -17.69
CA ASN A 222 -1.94 -9.37 -17.14
C ASN A 222 -2.02 -7.99 -16.45
N ILE A 223 -2.12 -8.00 -15.12
CA ILE A 223 -2.31 -6.78 -14.32
C ILE A 223 -1.05 -5.94 -14.30
N LYS A 224 0.15 -6.54 -14.32
CA LYS A 224 1.41 -5.79 -14.40
C LYS A 224 1.52 -4.96 -15.67
N SER A 225 1.10 -5.51 -16.81
CA SER A 225 1.08 -4.80 -18.09
C SER A 225 0.13 -3.60 -18.06
N LEU A 226 -1.07 -3.77 -17.49
CA LEU A 226 -2.04 -2.68 -17.35
C LEU A 226 -1.50 -1.59 -16.42
N THR A 227 -0.89 -1.95 -15.30
CA THR A 227 -0.24 -1.01 -14.37
C THR A 227 0.89 -0.24 -15.05
N ALA A 228 1.78 -0.93 -15.77
CA ALA A 228 2.88 -0.29 -16.49
C ALA A 228 2.38 0.75 -17.50
N GLN A 229 1.34 0.42 -18.27
CA GLN A 229 0.70 1.37 -19.18
C GLN A 229 0.03 2.54 -18.43
N ALA A 230 -0.64 2.27 -17.32
CA ALA A 230 -1.31 3.29 -16.52
C ALA A 230 -0.34 4.32 -15.94
N LEU A 231 0.87 3.91 -15.50
CA LEU A 231 1.92 4.83 -15.07
C LEU A 231 2.32 5.80 -16.20
N MET A 232 2.39 5.32 -17.44
CA MET A 232 2.64 6.17 -18.61
C MET A 232 1.45 7.07 -19.00
N MET A 233 0.28 6.83 -18.41
CA MET A 233 -0.98 7.57 -18.63
C MET A 233 -1.39 8.43 -17.42
N GLY A 234 -0.42 8.72 -16.55
CA GLY A 234 -0.59 9.66 -15.45
C GLY A 234 -1.14 9.07 -14.16
N ASP A 235 -1.31 7.75 -14.05
CA ASP A 235 -1.69 7.09 -12.80
C ASP A 235 -0.46 6.76 -11.95
N GLU A 236 -0.67 6.58 -10.65
CA GLU A 236 0.30 5.94 -9.76
C GLU A 236 -0.26 4.63 -9.16
N CYS A 237 -1.51 4.29 -9.51
CA CYS A 237 -2.16 3.01 -9.23
C CYS A 237 -2.40 2.67 -7.75
N HIS A 238 -2.39 3.69 -6.86
CA HIS A 238 -2.87 3.57 -5.48
C HIS A 238 -4.05 4.54 -5.25
N ASN A 239 -3.86 5.85 -5.36
CA ASN A 239 -4.94 6.82 -5.26
C ASN A 239 -5.59 7.16 -6.62
N ARG A 240 -4.78 7.39 -7.66
CA ARG A 240 -5.25 7.67 -9.02
C ARG A 240 -5.15 6.41 -9.87
N ASN A 241 -6.31 5.93 -10.29
CA ASN A 241 -6.50 4.68 -11.05
C ASN A 241 -7.36 4.90 -12.31
N VAL A 242 -7.43 6.14 -12.81
CA VAL A 242 -8.34 6.53 -13.90
C VAL A 242 -7.95 5.82 -15.19
N ALA A 243 -6.67 5.87 -15.55
CA ALA A 243 -6.15 5.21 -16.74
C ALA A 243 -6.21 3.68 -16.58
N ALA A 244 -5.80 3.16 -15.43
CA ALA A 244 -5.78 1.73 -15.16
C ALA A 244 -7.19 1.11 -15.21
N THR A 245 -8.19 1.81 -14.65
CA THR A 245 -9.60 1.39 -14.74
C THR A 245 -10.10 1.39 -16.18
N GLY A 246 -9.76 2.42 -16.96
CA GLY A 246 -10.12 2.50 -18.38
C GLY A 246 -9.46 1.40 -19.21
N LEU A 247 -8.18 1.09 -18.96
CA LEU A 247 -7.44 0.01 -19.60
C LEU A 247 -8.03 -1.36 -19.25
N PHE A 248 -8.38 -1.60 -17.98
CA PHE A 248 -9.07 -2.81 -17.56
C PHE A 248 -10.43 -2.95 -18.24
N LEU A 249 -11.21 -1.87 -18.31
CA LEU A 249 -12.50 -1.87 -18.99
C LEU A 249 -12.35 -2.20 -20.48
N LYS A 250 -11.35 -1.62 -21.15
CA LYS A 250 -11.02 -1.92 -22.55
C LYS A 250 -10.70 -3.41 -22.76
N GLU A 251 -9.99 -4.03 -21.81
CA GLU A 251 -9.59 -5.43 -21.88
C GLU A 251 -10.77 -6.39 -21.62
N ILE A 252 -11.58 -6.11 -20.60
CA ILE A 252 -12.65 -7.02 -20.17
C ILE A 252 -13.91 -6.91 -21.03
N PHE A 253 -14.19 -5.74 -21.61
CA PHE A 253 -15.44 -5.46 -22.33
C PHE A 253 -15.72 -6.41 -23.52
N PRO A 254 -14.76 -6.69 -24.42
CA PRO A 254 -14.98 -7.66 -25.49
C PRO A 254 -15.29 -9.07 -24.97
N ASN A 255 -14.75 -9.43 -23.80
CA ASN A 255 -14.96 -10.73 -23.20
C ASN A 255 -16.34 -10.83 -22.51
N LEU A 256 -16.84 -9.73 -21.93
CA LEU A 256 -18.24 -9.65 -21.47
C LEU A 256 -19.22 -9.87 -22.62
N LEU A 257 -18.97 -9.28 -23.80
CA LEU A 257 -19.82 -9.46 -24.99
C LEU A 257 -19.84 -10.89 -25.55
N LYS A 258 -18.85 -11.72 -25.21
CA LYS A 258 -18.78 -13.14 -25.59
C LYS A 258 -19.49 -14.07 -24.60
N THR A 259 -19.92 -13.56 -23.45
CA THR A 259 -20.69 -14.35 -22.48
C THR A 259 -22.12 -14.57 -22.95
N ASP A 260 -22.81 -15.48 -22.27
CA ASP A 260 -24.25 -15.76 -22.38
C ASP A 260 -25.12 -14.78 -21.56
N LEU A 261 -24.55 -13.69 -21.04
CA LEU A 261 -25.25 -12.76 -20.15
C LEU A 261 -26.22 -11.85 -20.93
N ASP A 262 -27.29 -11.44 -20.24
CA ASP A 262 -28.21 -10.44 -20.76
C ASP A 262 -27.49 -9.09 -20.98
N LYS A 263 -27.87 -8.38 -22.06
CA LYS A 263 -27.25 -7.10 -22.42
C LYS A 263 -27.41 -6.04 -21.34
N ASN A 264 -28.48 -6.10 -20.53
CA ASN A 264 -28.67 -5.17 -19.42
C ASN A 264 -27.66 -5.45 -18.30
N ILE A 265 -27.38 -6.72 -17.98
CA ILE A 265 -26.34 -7.08 -17.00
C ILE A 265 -24.97 -6.56 -17.46
N ILE A 266 -24.62 -6.78 -18.73
CA ILE A 266 -23.35 -6.26 -19.28
C ILE A 266 -23.30 -4.73 -19.18
N SER A 267 -24.40 -4.05 -19.53
CA SER A 267 -24.53 -2.58 -19.44
C SER A 267 -24.35 -2.09 -18.00
N GLU A 268 -24.96 -2.74 -17.02
CA GLU A 268 -24.83 -2.39 -15.59
C GLU A 268 -23.39 -2.55 -15.09
N VAL A 269 -22.74 -3.68 -15.41
CA VAL A 269 -21.33 -3.93 -15.04
C VAL A 269 -20.41 -2.88 -15.64
N VAL A 270 -20.57 -2.57 -16.93
CA VAL A 270 -19.77 -1.56 -17.62
C VAL A 270 -19.98 -0.18 -17.01
N LYS A 271 -21.25 0.21 -16.77
CA LYS A 271 -21.58 1.48 -16.12
C LYS A 271 -20.95 1.58 -14.74
N PHE A 272 -21.03 0.53 -13.93
CA PHE A 272 -20.44 0.49 -12.60
C PHE A 272 -18.92 0.72 -12.63
N ILE A 273 -18.19 0.01 -13.50
CA ILE A 273 -16.74 0.15 -13.63
C ILE A 273 -16.39 1.54 -14.19
N SER A 274 -17.08 2.01 -15.23
CA SER A 274 -16.82 3.33 -15.84
C SER A 274 -17.11 4.49 -14.88
N GLY A 275 -18.10 4.34 -14.00
CA GLY A 275 -18.46 5.32 -12.98
C GLY A 275 -17.57 5.27 -11.73
N ASN A 276 -16.70 4.26 -11.64
CA ASN A 276 -15.79 4.06 -10.53
C ASN A 276 -14.32 4.15 -11.00
N PRO A 277 -13.75 5.37 -11.13
CA PRO A 277 -12.36 5.56 -11.54
C PRO A 277 -11.33 4.95 -10.58
N HIS A 278 -11.78 4.41 -9.45
CA HIS A 278 -10.95 3.77 -8.44
C HIS A 278 -11.09 2.24 -8.45
N PHE A 279 -11.79 1.65 -9.42
CA PHE A 279 -12.06 0.21 -9.50
C PHE A 279 -10.78 -0.63 -9.51
N PHE A 280 -9.75 -0.18 -10.23
CA PHE A 280 -8.50 -0.90 -10.39
C PHE A 280 -7.64 -1.01 -9.11
N LEU A 281 -7.89 -0.21 -8.06
CA LEU A 281 -7.09 -0.26 -6.82
C LEU A 281 -6.99 -1.69 -6.26
N ASN A 282 -8.10 -2.40 -6.16
CA ASN A 282 -8.10 -3.73 -5.55
C ASN A 282 -7.31 -4.75 -6.40
N LEU A 283 -7.32 -4.58 -7.73
CA LEU A 283 -6.52 -5.39 -8.65
C LEU A 283 -5.02 -5.08 -8.51
N SER A 284 -4.65 -3.80 -8.48
CA SER A 284 -3.26 -3.40 -8.29
C SER A 284 -2.73 -3.90 -6.95
N MET A 285 -3.51 -3.79 -5.88
CA MET A 285 -3.15 -4.31 -4.56
C MET A 285 -2.92 -5.82 -4.56
N ALA A 286 -3.83 -6.62 -5.14
CA ALA A 286 -3.65 -8.07 -5.24
C ALA A 286 -2.41 -8.44 -6.09
N ALA A 287 -2.18 -7.73 -7.19
CA ALA A 287 -0.97 -7.91 -8.00
C ALA A 287 0.31 -7.60 -7.22
N CYS A 288 0.35 -6.46 -6.51
CA CYS A 288 1.46 -6.07 -5.65
C CYS A 288 1.72 -7.11 -4.56
N LYS A 289 0.67 -7.58 -3.87
CA LYS A 289 0.75 -8.64 -2.86
C LYS A 289 1.33 -9.93 -3.42
N SER A 290 0.87 -10.36 -4.61
CA SER A 290 1.38 -11.57 -5.24
C SER A 290 2.88 -11.47 -5.58
N ALA A 291 3.38 -10.28 -5.90
CA ALA A 291 4.80 -10.03 -6.16
C ALA A 291 5.62 -9.96 -4.87
N THR A 292 5.13 -9.26 -3.85
CA THR A 292 5.87 -9.07 -2.58
C THR A 292 5.90 -10.33 -1.73
N ASP A 293 4.89 -11.20 -1.81
CA ASP A 293 4.86 -12.44 -1.02
C ASP A 293 5.95 -13.45 -1.40
N THR A 294 6.53 -13.32 -2.60
CA THR A 294 7.59 -14.18 -3.11
C THR A 294 8.89 -14.09 -2.31
N VAL A 295 9.08 -13.02 -1.53
CA VAL A 295 10.29 -12.78 -0.75
C VAL A 295 10.12 -13.10 0.74
N ASN A 296 8.91 -13.46 1.18
CA ASN A 296 8.67 -13.83 2.58
C ASN A 296 9.52 -15.06 2.97
N GLY A 297 10.29 -14.93 4.05
CA GLY A 297 11.18 -15.99 4.53
C GLY A 297 12.52 -16.07 3.80
N LEU A 298 12.84 -15.13 2.90
CA LEU A 298 14.16 -15.09 2.26
C LEU A 298 15.24 -14.73 3.30
N LYS A 299 16.00 -15.76 3.70
CA LYS A 299 17.06 -15.65 4.70
C LYS A 299 18.01 -14.48 4.39
N ASN A 300 18.41 -13.76 5.44
CA ASN A 300 19.30 -12.59 5.43
C ASN A 300 18.77 -11.35 4.69
N SER A 301 17.62 -11.41 4.00
CA SER A 301 17.09 -10.25 3.28
C SER A 301 16.52 -9.22 4.25
N THR A 302 16.96 -7.97 4.11
CA THR A 302 16.48 -6.80 4.85
C THR A 302 15.39 -6.04 4.09
N VAL A 303 14.88 -6.62 3.00
CA VAL A 303 13.78 -6.05 2.21
C VAL A 303 12.46 -6.16 2.95
N VAL A 304 11.73 -5.05 3.04
CA VAL A 304 10.36 -5.01 3.54
C VAL A 304 9.44 -5.75 2.58
N SER A 305 8.73 -6.77 3.06
CA SER A 305 7.81 -7.58 2.27
C SER A 305 6.35 -7.16 2.43
N ALA A 306 6.01 -6.44 3.51
CA ALA A 306 4.71 -5.81 3.67
C ALA A 306 4.80 -4.58 4.55
N ILE A 307 4.04 -3.55 4.19
CA ILE A 307 3.65 -2.45 5.06
C ILE A 307 2.13 -2.46 5.06
N ALA A 308 1.50 -2.41 6.23
CA ALA A 308 0.04 -2.41 6.36
C ALA A 308 -0.39 -1.70 7.65
N ARG A 309 -1.60 -1.17 7.68
CA ARG A 309 -2.07 -0.32 8.77
C ARG A 309 -3.55 -0.58 9.08
N ASN A 310 -3.96 -0.56 10.34
CA ASN A 310 -5.31 -0.95 10.78
C ASN A 310 -6.10 0.20 11.44
N GLY A 311 -5.60 1.44 11.35
CA GLY A 311 -6.22 2.62 11.97
C GLY A 311 -5.88 2.83 13.44
N THR A 312 -5.09 1.92 14.02
CA THR A 312 -4.53 2.00 15.37
C THR A 312 -3.00 1.85 15.33
N GLU A 313 -2.52 0.86 14.58
CA GLU A 313 -1.11 0.56 14.36
C GLU A 313 -0.78 0.47 12.87
N LEU A 314 0.46 0.86 12.54
CA LEU A 314 1.14 0.45 11.32
C LEU A 314 2.07 -0.71 11.66
N GLY A 315 2.06 -1.75 10.84
CA GLY A 315 2.97 -2.87 10.93
C GLY A 315 3.80 -3.02 9.67
N ILE A 316 5.03 -3.50 9.84
CA ILE A 316 5.86 -3.99 8.74
C ILE A 316 6.22 -5.46 8.91
N ARG A 317 6.48 -6.12 7.79
CA ARG A 317 7.15 -7.42 7.70
C ARG A 317 8.40 -7.30 6.86
N VAL A 318 9.43 -8.04 7.24
CA VAL A 318 10.73 -8.07 6.55
C VAL A 318 10.99 -9.48 6.08
N ALA A 319 11.47 -9.62 4.84
CA ALA A 319 11.71 -10.89 4.18
C ALA A 319 12.47 -11.89 5.07
N GLY A 320 13.59 -11.48 5.67
CA GLY A 320 14.41 -12.31 6.57
C GLY A 320 13.79 -12.64 7.93
N LEU A 321 12.69 -11.98 8.32
CA LEU A 321 11.96 -12.22 9.58
C LEU A 321 10.65 -13.01 9.37
N GLY A 322 10.33 -13.41 8.13
CA GLY A 322 9.18 -14.24 7.82
C GLY A 322 7.84 -13.59 8.20
N GLU A 323 7.07 -14.25 9.06
CA GLU A 323 5.70 -13.86 9.46
C GLU A 323 5.64 -12.83 10.61
N LYS A 324 6.79 -12.44 11.17
CA LYS A 324 6.83 -11.53 12.32
C LYS A 324 6.43 -10.10 11.92
N TRP A 325 5.50 -9.52 12.67
CA TRP A 325 5.13 -8.11 12.57
C TRP A 325 5.95 -7.26 13.53
N LEU A 326 6.42 -6.10 13.05
CA LEU A 326 7.00 -5.03 13.86
C LEU A 326 6.07 -3.83 13.73
N THR A 327 5.52 -3.36 14.85
CA THR A 327 4.45 -2.35 14.84
C THR A 327 4.87 -1.04 15.50
N ALA A 328 4.22 0.03 15.07
CA ALA A 328 4.27 1.35 15.69
C ALA A 328 2.87 2.00 15.59
N PRO A 329 2.55 3.02 16.40
CA PRO A 329 1.28 3.73 16.28
C PRO A 329 1.04 4.25 14.85
N ALA A 330 -0.19 4.09 14.34
CA ALA A 330 -0.55 4.58 13.02
C ALA A 330 -0.45 6.12 12.99
N GLY A 331 0.11 6.66 11.90
CA GLY A 331 0.25 8.10 11.71
C GLY A 331 -1.07 8.77 11.30
N ASN A 332 -1.10 10.10 11.35
CA ASN A 332 -2.21 10.90 10.83
C ASN A 332 -1.84 11.47 9.45
N PRO A 333 -2.56 11.12 8.38
CA PRO A 333 -2.31 11.68 7.06
C PRO A 333 -2.51 13.20 7.03
N LYS A 334 -1.63 13.91 6.34
CA LYS A 334 -1.74 15.35 6.08
C LYS A 334 -2.18 15.55 4.63
N GLY A 335 -3.27 16.26 4.41
CA GLY A 335 -3.73 16.49 3.04
C GLY A 335 -4.98 17.35 2.96
N LEU A 336 -5.73 17.17 1.88
CA LEU A 336 -6.94 17.94 1.58
C LEU A 336 -8.15 17.23 2.16
N TYR A 337 -9.00 18.01 2.84
CA TYR A 337 -10.27 17.55 3.39
C TYR A 337 -11.42 17.99 2.48
N PHE A 338 -12.45 17.15 2.40
CA PHE A 338 -13.70 17.51 1.73
C PHE A 338 -14.41 18.63 2.48
N ALA A 339 -15.26 19.39 1.77
CA ALA A 339 -16.01 20.48 2.36
C ALA A 339 -16.78 20.02 3.61
N GLY A 340 -16.61 20.75 4.72
CA GLY A 340 -17.23 20.43 6.01
C GLY A 340 -16.40 19.53 6.94
N PHE A 341 -15.24 19.03 6.52
CA PHE A 341 -14.36 18.21 7.35
C PHE A 341 -12.99 18.84 7.58
N SER A 342 -12.30 18.37 8.62
CA SER A 342 -10.97 18.80 9.02
C SER A 342 -10.15 17.66 9.59
N GLY A 343 -8.88 17.93 9.92
CA GLY A 343 -8.03 16.96 10.62
C GLY A 343 -8.56 16.49 11.98
N LYS A 344 -9.50 17.21 12.60
CA LYS A 344 -10.14 16.78 13.85
C LYS A 344 -11.08 15.59 13.67
N ASP A 345 -11.53 15.38 12.43
CA ASP A 345 -12.51 14.37 12.05
C ASP A 345 -11.85 13.08 11.56
N ALA A 346 -10.57 13.17 11.18
CA ALA A 346 -9.78 12.08 10.61
C ALA A 346 -9.53 10.93 11.61
N ASN A 347 -9.59 9.71 11.10
CA ASN A 347 -8.99 8.54 11.73
C ASN A 347 -7.49 8.49 11.42
N PRO A 348 -6.65 7.90 12.30
CA PRO A 348 -5.30 7.48 11.92
C PRO A 348 -5.32 6.51 10.72
N ASP A 349 -4.16 6.35 10.11
CA ASP A 349 -4.01 5.65 8.84
C ASP A 349 -4.47 4.17 8.88
N LEU A 350 -5.30 3.72 7.91
CA LEU A 350 -5.82 2.33 7.82
C LEU A 350 -5.97 1.77 6.38
N GLY A 351 -5.65 0.49 6.15
CA GLY A 351 -5.58 -0.16 4.83
C GLY A 351 -4.31 -0.98 4.60
N ASP A 352 -4.43 -2.02 3.77
CA ASP A 352 -3.28 -2.77 3.23
C ASP A 352 -2.73 -2.14 1.94
N SER A 353 -3.30 -1.03 1.50
CA SER A 353 -2.97 -0.42 0.20
C SER A 353 -1.53 0.07 0.10
N THR A 354 -0.82 0.19 1.23
CA THR A 354 0.64 0.38 1.33
C THR A 354 1.47 -0.76 0.72
N ILE A 355 0.83 -1.88 0.38
CA ILE A 355 1.42 -2.92 -0.46
C ILE A 355 1.80 -2.38 -1.86
N SER A 356 1.10 -1.34 -2.33
CA SER A 356 1.37 -0.64 -3.58
C SER A 356 2.77 -0.02 -3.57
N GLU A 357 3.08 0.77 -2.53
CA GLU A 357 4.41 1.34 -2.32
C GLU A 357 5.46 0.26 -2.10
N THR A 358 5.13 -0.79 -1.34
CA THR A 358 6.04 -1.92 -1.10
C THR A 358 6.47 -2.58 -2.43
N ALA A 359 5.55 -2.68 -3.40
CA ALA A 359 5.77 -3.22 -4.73
C ALA A 359 6.24 -2.19 -5.78
N GLY A 360 6.49 -0.94 -5.39
CA GLY A 360 7.07 0.09 -6.24
C GLY A 360 6.10 0.94 -7.06
N ILE A 361 4.81 0.93 -6.75
CA ILE A 361 3.83 1.89 -7.29
C ILE A 361 3.35 2.83 -6.16
N GLY A 362 2.21 3.49 -6.31
CA GLY A 362 1.70 4.41 -5.30
C GLY A 362 2.58 5.64 -5.13
N ALA A 363 2.89 6.02 -3.89
CA ALA A 363 3.79 7.13 -3.58
C ALA A 363 5.20 6.98 -4.21
N ASN A 364 5.67 5.75 -4.45
CA ASN A 364 6.94 5.51 -5.14
C ASN A 364 6.88 5.96 -6.61
N ALA A 365 5.72 5.83 -7.25
CA ALA A 365 5.47 6.24 -8.62
C ALA A 365 4.73 7.59 -8.73
N MET A 366 4.66 8.38 -7.64
CA MET A 366 3.89 9.63 -7.62
C MET A 366 4.33 10.63 -8.69
N ALA A 367 5.62 10.64 -9.06
CA ALA A 367 6.16 11.40 -10.19
C ALA A 367 5.46 11.13 -11.52
N ALA A 368 4.90 9.93 -11.72
CA ALA A 368 4.13 9.58 -12.90
C ALA A 368 2.77 10.28 -12.94
N ALA A 369 2.24 10.68 -11.78
CA ALA A 369 0.87 11.13 -11.59
C ALA A 369 0.77 12.59 -11.10
N PRO A 370 1.23 13.60 -11.85
CA PRO A 370 1.25 14.99 -11.37
C PRO A 370 -0.13 15.53 -10.97
N ALA A 371 -1.22 14.99 -11.54
CA ALA A 371 -2.59 15.37 -11.18
C ALA A 371 -2.99 14.96 -9.75
N ILE A 372 -2.33 13.95 -9.15
CA ILE A 372 -2.71 13.42 -7.83
C ILE A 372 -2.60 14.47 -6.73
N VAL A 373 -1.72 15.47 -6.88
CA VAL A 373 -1.49 16.51 -5.88
C VAL A 373 -2.71 17.41 -5.67
N LYS A 374 -3.64 17.45 -6.64
CA LYS A 374 -4.95 18.10 -6.47
C LYS A 374 -5.88 17.34 -5.51
N PHE A 375 -5.57 16.08 -5.23
CA PHE A 375 -6.33 15.21 -4.34
C PHE A 375 -5.61 15.01 -3.00
N VAL A 376 -4.30 14.72 -3.01
CA VAL A 376 -3.52 14.42 -1.79
C VAL A 376 -2.79 15.64 -1.21
N GLY A 377 -2.80 16.78 -1.91
CA GLY A 377 -2.06 17.98 -1.55
C GLY A 377 -0.64 18.04 -2.14
N GLY A 378 -0.04 19.23 -2.09
CA GLY A 378 1.30 19.51 -2.63
C GLY A 378 1.31 20.03 -4.08
N SER A 379 2.47 19.94 -4.71
CA SER A 379 2.73 20.36 -6.10
C SER A 379 3.31 19.21 -6.94
N PRO A 380 3.25 19.28 -8.29
CA PRO A 380 3.89 18.27 -9.14
C PRO A 380 5.40 18.11 -8.86
N GLN A 381 6.07 19.17 -8.42
CA GLN A 381 7.47 19.11 -8.01
C GLN A 381 7.66 18.30 -6.72
N ASP A 382 6.72 18.38 -5.78
CA ASP A 382 6.74 17.56 -4.56
C ASP A 382 6.59 16.07 -4.89
N ALA A 383 5.76 15.73 -5.88
CA ALA A 383 5.63 14.35 -6.36
C ALA A 383 6.95 13.81 -6.95
N LEU A 384 7.65 14.63 -7.75
CA LEU A 384 8.98 14.29 -8.25
C LEU A 384 9.99 14.10 -7.12
N ASN A 385 9.97 14.99 -6.14
CA ASN A 385 10.87 14.94 -4.98
C ASN A 385 10.58 13.71 -4.11
N ALA A 386 9.31 13.34 -3.92
CA ALA A 386 8.88 12.16 -3.19
C ALA A 386 9.46 10.88 -3.82
N THR A 387 9.24 10.67 -5.13
CA THR A 387 9.82 9.53 -5.86
C THR A 387 11.35 9.52 -5.75
N ARG A 388 12.01 10.68 -5.93
CA ARG A 388 13.49 10.77 -5.82
C ARG A 388 14.00 10.42 -4.42
N LYS A 389 13.27 10.81 -3.37
CA LYS A 389 13.59 10.49 -1.97
C LYS A 389 13.55 8.96 -1.76
N MET A 390 12.58 8.26 -2.35
CA MET A 390 12.43 6.81 -2.20
C MET A 390 13.57 6.00 -2.85
N TYR A 391 14.26 6.51 -3.88
CA TYR A 391 15.47 5.84 -4.41
C TYR A 391 16.58 5.70 -3.37
N LYS A 392 16.63 6.55 -2.35
CA LYS A 392 17.64 6.49 -1.29
C LYS A 392 17.46 5.31 -0.35
N ILE A 393 16.24 4.78 -0.24
CA ILE A 393 15.87 3.75 0.73
C ILE A 393 15.41 2.42 0.10
N THR A 394 15.55 2.29 -1.21
CA THR A 394 15.16 1.11 -1.97
C THR A 394 16.38 0.38 -2.53
N VAL A 395 16.25 -0.92 -2.80
CA VAL A 395 17.33 -1.72 -3.38
C VAL A 395 17.62 -1.29 -4.82
N GLY A 396 16.57 -1.01 -5.61
CA GLY A 396 16.74 -0.68 -7.02
C GLY A 396 15.53 -0.03 -7.68
N LYS A 397 15.60 0.03 -9.00
CA LYS A 397 14.57 0.59 -9.89
C LYS A 397 13.80 -0.54 -10.56
N HIS A 398 12.48 -0.48 -10.51
CA HIS A 398 11.62 -1.51 -11.06
C HIS A 398 11.75 -1.58 -12.59
N THR A 399 11.94 -2.79 -13.14
CA THR A 399 12.24 -2.99 -14.56
C THR A 399 11.04 -2.73 -15.49
N GLY A 400 9.82 -2.99 -15.01
CA GLY A 400 8.59 -2.82 -15.80
C GLY A 400 7.73 -1.60 -15.48
N TYR A 401 8.10 -0.78 -14.48
CA TYR A 401 7.27 0.34 -14.00
C TYR A 401 8.04 1.64 -14.22
N GLN A 402 8.01 2.14 -15.44
CA GLN A 402 8.79 3.31 -15.85
C GLN A 402 8.00 4.61 -15.64
N ILE A 403 8.72 5.68 -15.33
CA ILE A 403 8.16 6.99 -15.05
C ILE A 403 8.62 7.98 -16.14
N PRO A 404 7.74 8.40 -17.07
CA PRO A 404 8.11 9.29 -18.18
C PRO A 404 8.76 10.61 -17.73
N GLN A 405 8.28 11.19 -16.63
CA GLN A 405 8.76 12.46 -16.05
C GLN A 405 10.17 12.37 -15.45
N LEU A 406 10.73 11.15 -15.38
CA LEU A 406 12.09 10.86 -14.92
C LEU A 406 12.87 10.11 -16.01
N ASP A 407 12.66 10.49 -17.27
CA ASP A 407 13.32 9.90 -18.45
C ASP A 407 13.17 8.37 -18.51
N PHE A 408 11.96 7.89 -18.19
CA PHE A 408 11.60 6.47 -18.15
C PHE A 408 12.44 5.63 -17.16
N ALA A 409 13.01 6.27 -16.13
CA ALA A 409 13.57 5.54 -14.99
C ALA A 409 12.49 4.66 -14.34
N GLY A 410 12.88 3.44 -13.98
CA GLY A 410 12.04 2.53 -13.21
C GLY A 410 11.74 3.07 -11.82
N SER A 411 10.52 2.90 -11.32
CA SER A 411 10.09 3.34 -10.00
C SER A 411 10.90 2.68 -8.87
N PRO A 412 11.09 3.35 -7.72
CA PRO A 412 11.81 2.78 -6.58
C PRO A 412 11.06 1.58 -6.00
N VAL A 413 11.75 0.47 -5.73
CA VAL A 413 11.14 -0.78 -5.22
C VAL A 413 12.07 -1.54 -4.28
N CYS A 414 11.49 -2.39 -3.42
CA CYS A 414 12.18 -3.14 -2.38
C CYS A 414 12.82 -2.21 -1.34
N PHE A 415 12.01 -1.68 -0.43
CA PHE A 415 12.52 -0.90 0.70
C PHE A 415 13.50 -1.73 1.53
N ASP A 416 14.71 -1.21 1.78
CA ASP A 416 15.74 -1.86 2.59
C ASP A 416 15.78 -1.20 3.97
N ILE A 417 15.49 -1.96 5.03
CA ILE A 417 15.46 -1.41 6.40
C ILE A 417 16.82 -0.84 6.84
N ARG A 418 17.95 -1.33 6.28
CA ARG A 418 19.28 -0.78 6.56
C ARG A 418 19.37 0.67 6.08
N LYS A 419 18.95 0.92 4.83
CA LYS A 419 18.96 2.26 4.23
C LYS A 419 17.97 3.21 4.92
N ILE A 420 16.80 2.71 5.29
CA ILE A 420 15.79 3.49 6.04
C ILE A 420 16.37 3.99 7.36
N VAL A 421 16.92 3.07 8.17
CA VAL A 421 17.47 3.43 9.48
C VAL A 421 18.73 4.28 9.31
N GLU A 422 19.63 3.94 8.40
CA GLU A 422 20.85 4.72 8.14
C GLU A 422 20.54 6.18 7.78
N THR A 423 19.64 6.39 6.81
CA THR A 423 19.34 7.72 6.26
C THR A 423 18.28 8.50 7.03
N GLN A 424 17.57 7.84 7.96
CA GLN A 424 16.40 8.39 8.67
C GLN A 424 15.25 8.82 7.73
N ILE A 425 15.27 8.33 6.48
CA ILE A 425 14.20 8.50 5.50
C ILE A 425 13.27 7.29 5.61
N THR A 426 11.98 7.52 5.82
CA THR A 426 10.98 6.45 5.85
C THR A 426 10.13 6.44 4.58
N PRO A 427 9.48 5.31 4.27
CA PRO A 427 8.54 5.23 3.15
C PRO A 427 7.46 6.33 3.22
N ILE A 428 7.25 7.01 2.10
CA ILE A 428 6.12 7.92 1.92
C ILE A 428 4.90 7.08 1.55
N ILE A 429 3.76 7.42 2.14
CA ILE A 429 2.47 6.79 1.88
C ILE A 429 1.52 7.87 1.39
N ASN A 430 0.85 7.65 0.26
CA ASN A 430 -0.32 8.43 -0.12
C ASN A 430 -1.57 7.61 0.19
N THR A 431 -2.65 8.23 0.66
CA THR A 431 -3.80 7.47 1.19
C THR A 431 -5.07 8.30 1.21
N GLY A 432 -6.22 7.63 1.11
CA GLY A 432 -7.51 8.20 1.53
C GLY A 432 -7.56 8.41 3.05
N ILE A 433 -8.32 9.41 3.48
CA ILE A 433 -8.57 9.72 4.89
C ILE A 433 -10.00 9.32 5.22
N ALA A 434 -10.16 8.41 6.18
CA ALA A 434 -11.47 8.01 6.71
C ALA A 434 -11.86 8.87 7.90
N HIS A 435 -13.16 9.06 8.10
CA HIS A 435 -13.68 9.68 9.32
C HIS A 435 -13.50 8.73 10.53
N LYS A 436 -13.18 9.25 11.72
CA LYS A 436 -12.98 8.43 12.94
C LYS A 436 -14.25 7.78 13.49
N LYS A 437 -15.42 8.37 13.20
CA LYS A 437 -16.73 7.76 13.50
C LYS A 437 -17.14 6.81 12.36
N PRO A 438 -17.65 5.60 12.67
CA PRO A 438 -18.19 4.68 11.67
C PRO A 438 -19.34 5.33 10.87
N GLY A 439 -19.62 4.82 9.67
CA GLY A 439 -20.77 5.27 8.88
C GLY A 439 -20.55 6.48 7.97
N ILE A 440 -19.60 7.37 8.29
CA ILE A 440 -19.45 8.66 7.58
C ILE A 440 -18.70 8.50 6.25
N GLY A 441 -17.67 7.66 6.21
CA GLY A 441 -16.94 7.38 4.99
C GLY A 441 -15.63 8.16 4.84
N GLN A 442 -15.24 8.39 3.59
CA GLN A 442 -14.05 9.16 3.25
C GLN A 442 -14.27 10.66 3.48
N VAL A 443 -13.28 11.33 4.06
CA VAL A 443 -13.33 12.77 4.36
C VAL A 443 -12.17 13.56 3.77
N GLY A 444 -11.28 12.89 3.05
CA GLY A 444 -10.16 13.52 2.37
C GLY A 444 -9.18 12.51 1.80
N ALA A 445 -8.01 13.02 1.41
CA ALA A 445 -6.84 12.24 1.04
C ALA A 445 -5.58 13.02 1.39
N GLY A 446 -4.48 12.32 1.61
CA GLY A 446 -3.25 12.94 2.07
C GLY A 446 -2.03 12.05 1.95
N ILE A 447 -0.94 12.56 2.53
CA ILE A 447 0.38 11.95 2.54
C ILE A 447 0.87 11.87 3.99
N LEU A 448 1.62 10.82 4.30
CA LEU A 448 2.37 10.69 5.54
C LEU A 448 3.67 9.93 5.30
N ASP A 449 4.63 10.16 6.18
CA ASP A 449 5.82 9.31 6.30
C ASP A 449 5.49 8.16 7.28
N ALA A 450 5.91 6.93 6.94
CA ALA A 450 5.78 5.79 7.84
C ALA A 450 6.58 6.02 9.14
N PRO A 451 6.10 5.54 10.31
CA PRO A 451 6.79 5.73 11.58
C PRO A 451 8.13 4.97 11.59
N LEU A 452 9.23 5.66 11.90
CA LEU A 452 10.57 5.09 11.86
C LEU A 452 10.76 3.90 12.82
N LYS A 453 10.07 3.92 13.96
CA LYS A 453 10.26 2.97 15.07
C LYS A 453 10.15 1.50 14.65
N CYS A 454 9.18 1.15 13.79
CA CYS A 454 9.02 -0.25 13.37
C CYS A 454 10.19 -0.74 12.50
N PHE A 455 10.86 0.15 11.77
CA PHE A 455 12.06 -0.18 10.98
C PHE A 455 13.30 -0.33 11.86
N GLU A 456 13.44 0.51 12.89
CA GLU A 456 14.50 0.37 13.91
C GLU A 456 14.38 -0.97 14.64
N ASP A 457 13.16 -1.32 15.09
CA ASP A 457 12.90 -2.58 15.78
C ASP A 457 13.15 -3.78 14.86
N ALA A 458 12.80 -3.68 13.58
CA ALA A 458 13.11 -4.71 12.59
C ALA A 458 14.62 -4.87 12.35
N LEU A 459 15.38 -3.77 12.34
CA LEU A 459 16.83 -3.81 12.16
C LEU A 459 17.50 -4.51 13.35
N LEU A 460 17.10 -4.15 14.57
CA LEU A 460 17.60 -4.79 15.79
C LEU A 460 17.25 -6.27 15.82
N GLU A 461 16.05 -6.65 15.38
CA GLU A 461 15.66 -8.06 15.31
C GLU A 461 16.45 -8.84 14.26
N MET A 462 16.64 -8.28 13.07
CA MET A 462 17.49 -8.88 12.03
C MET A 462 18.93 -9.08 12.53
N ALA A 463 19.46 -8.13 13.30
CA ALA A 463 20.81 -8.21 13.84
C ALA A 463 20.97 -9.19 15.03
N LYS A 464 19.90 -9.79 15.55
CA LYS A 464 20.01 -10.88 16.55
C LYS A 464 20.25 -12.23 15.88
N ASN A 465 19.66 -12.43 14.71
CA ASN A 465 19.83 -13.61 13.89
C ASN A 465 21.15 -13.57 13.12
#